data_AF-A0A660L999-F1
#
_entry.id   AF-A0A660L999-F1
#
_cell.length_a   1.000
_cell.length_b   1.000
_cell.length_c   1.000
_cell.angle_alpha   90.00
_cell.angle_beta   90.00
_cell.angle_gamma   90.00
#
_symmetry.space_group_name_H-M   'P 1'
#
loop_
_entity.id
_entity.type
_entity.pdbx_description
1 polymer ?
#
loop_
_entity_poly.entity_id
_entity_poly.type
_entity_poly.pdbx_seq_one_letter_code
_entity_poly.pdbx_strand_id
1 'polypeptide(L)'
;MVEKRVSIPLGRFVYVREHVPLRGAYIYPLKYFGDERSLDPNDYLEVLRVVPVRGVDVAVTRGGGMFVRGPQKADTELEAVAEILNLLLCEFAFMSGLYSQPVSGHDVQAGKLIGLHAAIFGGGGDFAERTWGPAALLASDPGSAGMRPGENLYWPPFFYWNTHDPSVLEQLDGVPVATALAKLSKTLPALIVAAAYHAARHNLAETITTCWFVTEQLLFSLWQDYIAAIESGERRSRLKDYRTYTAAVQIETLQAVGHVDDELAAQLHAGRKVRNDMAHKTAMSLDAASQSLQTMYAALARLDFPVERLPGFSWYGSGFMNYDDAIEPDFPFGLADW
;
A
#
# COMPACT_ATOMS: atom_id res chain seq x y z
N MET A 1 -28.85 22.23 -12.12
CA MET A 1 -27.86 23.28 -12.39
C MET A 1 -26.51 22.73 -11.97
N VAL A 2 -25.62 22.45 -12.91
CA VAL A 2 -24.25 22.05 -12.57
C VAL A 2 -23.53 23.32 -12.11
N GLU A 3 -23.14 23.37 -10.84
CA GLU A 3 -22.37 24.47 -10.29
C GLU A 3 -21.06 24.60 -11.09
N LYS A 4 -20.80 25.78 -11.65
CA LYS A 4 -19.65 25.97 -12.54
C LYS A 4 -18.37 25.84 -11.72
N ARG A 5 -17.69 24.69 -11.81
CA ARG A 5 -16.42 24.43 -11.12
C ARG A 5 -15.43 25.55 -11.45
N VAL A 6 -14.88 26.18 -10.41
CA VAL A 6 -13.85 27.21 -10.55
C VAL A 6 -12.54 26.51 -10.89
N SER A 7 -12.19 26.50 -12.18
CA SER A 7 -10.87 26.04 -12.62
C SER A 7 -9.79 26.92 -11.97
N ILE A 8 -8.88 26.30 -11.21
CA ILE A 8 -7.73 26.98 -10.64
C ILE A 8 -6.60 26.83 -11.66
N PRO A 9 -6.06 27.92 -12.23
CA PRO A 9 -4.89 27.78 -13.10
C PRO A 9 -3.77 27.10 -12.32
N LEU A 10 -3.20 26.00 -12.84
CA LEU A 10 -2.12 25.26 -12.16
C LEU A 10 -0.93 26.17 -11.79
N GLY A 11 -0.70 27.23 -12.57
CA GLY A 11 0.27 28.28 -12.25
C GLY A 11 0.04 28.97 -10.90
N ARG A 12 -1.18 28.97 -10.34
CA ARG A 12 -1.45 29.52 -9.01
C ARG A 12 -0.70 28.78 -7.91
N PHE A 13 -0.51 27.48 -8.05
CA PHE A 13 0.30 26.74 -7.09
C PHE A 13 1.78 27.11 -7.13
N VAL A 14 2.28 27.64 -8.25
CA VAL A 14 3.64 28.16 -8.34
C VAL A 14 3.72 29.55 -7.70
N TYR A 15 2.81 30.46 -8.07
CA TYR A 15 2.97 31.90 -7.79
C TYR A 15 2.19 32.43 -6.58
N VAL A 16 1.16 31.74 -6.09
CA VAL A 16 0.36 32.23 -4.95
C VAL A 16 1.17 32.12 -3.65
N ARG A 17 1.35 33.26 -2.99
CA ARG A 17 2.03 33.34 -1.68
C ARG A 17 1.15 32.85 -0.54
N GLU A 18 -0.15 33.11 -0.60
CA GLU A 18 -1.13 32.66 0.39
C GLU A 18 -1.54 31.21 0.13
N HIS A 19 -0.94 30.29 0.89
CA HIS A 19 -1.24 28.86 0.80
C HIS A 19 -1.09 28.21 2.18
N VAL A 20 -1.75 27.07 2.39
CA VAL A 20 -1.48 26.22 3.54
C VAL A 20 -0.36 25.25 3.16
N PRO A 21 0.78 25.23 3.88
CA PRO A 21 1.87 24.31 3.59
C PRO A 21 1.46 22.89 3.95
N LEU A 22 1.75 21.96 3.04
CA LEU A 22 1.51 20.53 3.19
C LEU A 22 2.81 19.73 3.08
N ARG A 23 2.78 18.51 3.60
CA ARG A 23 3.72 17.44 3.29
C ARG A 23 2.96 16.23 2.78
N GLY A 24 3.47 15.57 1.76
CA GLY A 24 2.73 14.45 1.17
C GLY A 24 3.50 13.69 0.12
N ALA A 25 2.88 12.62 -0.37
CA ALA A 25 3.35 11.77 -1.45
C ALA A 25 2.14 11.32 -2.27
N TYR A 26 2.37 10.91 -3.52
CA TYR A 26 1.35 10.23 -4.32
C TYR A 26 1.40 8.71 -4.12
N ILE A 27 0.22 8.09 -4.08
CA ILE A 27 0.07 6.63 -4.19
C ILE A 27 0.75 6.18 -5.48
N TYR A 28 1.52 5.10 -5.42
CA TYR A 28 2.22 4.55 -6.59
C TYR A 28 1.99 3.05 -6.75
N PRO A 29 1.59 2.53 -7.93
CA PRO A 29 1.31 3.30 -9.15
C PRO A 29 0.16 4.29 -8.94
N LEU A 30 0.14 5.36 -9.73
CA LEU A 30 -0.79 6.46 -9.54
C LEU A 30 -2.24 5.98 -9.64
N LYS A 31 -3.11 6.54 -8.79
CA LYS A 31 -4.53 6.12 -8.65
C LYS A 31 -5.46 7.30 -8.85
N TYR A 32 -6.53 7.10 -9.60
CA TYR A 32 -7.59 8.07 -9.79
C TYR A 32 -8.89 7.56 -9.17
N PHE A 33 -9.38 8.24 -8.13
CA PHE A 33 -10.61 7.89 -7.43
C PHE A 33 -11.84 8.49 -8.15
N GLY A 34 -12.44 7.71 -9.04
CA GLY A 34 -13.61 8.11 -9.82
C GLY A 34 -13.84 7.20 -11.02
N ASP A 35 -15.10 7.12 -11.42
CA ASP A 35 -15.58 6.21 -12.48
C ASP A 35 -15.04 6.63 -13.85
N GLU A 36 -15.09 7.94 -14.15
CA GLU A 36 -14.58 8.51 -15.38
C GLU A 36 -13.40 9.46 -15.10
N ARG A 37 -12.30 9.24 -15.80
CA ARG A 37 -11.13 10.11 -15.77
C ARG A 37 -11.49 11.46 -16.39
N SER A 38 -11.19 12.54 -15.66
CA SER A 38 -11.41 13.89 -16.14
C SER A 38 -10.28 14.35 -17.07
N LEU A 39 -10.60 15.24 -18.00
CA LEU A 39 -9.60 16.01 -18.76
C LEU A 39 -9.15 17.28 -18.02
N ASP A 40 -9.88 17.70 -16.98
CA ASP A 40 -9.49 18.86 -16.18
C ASP A 40 -8.41 18.43 -15.18
N PRO A 41 -7.18 18.97 -15.28
CA PRO A 41 -6.12 18.63 -14.33
C PRO A 41 -6.45 19.03 -12.89
N ASN A 42 -7.37 19.98 -12.67
CA ASN A 42 -7.81 20.34 -11.33
C ASN A 42 -8.53 19.18 -10.65
N ASP A 43 -9.28 18.37 -11.40
CA ASP A 43 -10.02 17.26 -10.79
C ASP A 43 -9.08 16.28 -10.10
N TYR A 44 -7.87 16.03 -10.64
CA TYR A 44 -6.85 15.18 -10.00
C TYR A 44 -6.29 15.76 -8.69
N LEU A 45 -6.32 17.08 -8.54
CA LEU A 45 -5.80 17.78 -7.37
C LEU A 45 -6.87 18.00 -6.31
N GLU A 46 -8.14 17.81 -6.65
CA GLU A 46 -9.27 17.98 -5.75
C GLU A 46 -9.14 17.05 -4.53
N VAL A 47 -9.18 17.62 -3.34
CA VAL A 47 -9.25 16.89 -2.07
C VAL A 47 -10.65 16.33 -1.93
N LEU A 48 -10.77 15.01 -1.95
CA LEU A 48 -12.06 14.30 -1.82
C LEU A 48 -12.42 14.03 -0.37
N ARG A 49 -11.40 13.73 0.45
CA ARG A 49 -11.60 13.27 1.82
C ARG A 49 -10.45 13.74 2.70
N VAL A 50 -10.76 13.98 3.97
CA VAL A 50 -9.76 14.10 5.04
C VAL A 50 -9.98 12.93 5.98
N VAL A 51 -8.94 12.11 6.17
CA VAL A 51 -8.98 10.90 7.00
C VAL A 51 -8.15 11.13 8.25
N PRO A 52 -8.71 10.92 9.46
CA PRO A 52 -7.94 11.03 10.70
C PRO A 52 -7.08 9.77 10.89
N VAL A 53 -5.76 9.95 10.96
CA VAL A 53 -4.78 8.88 11.16
C VAL A 53 -3.96 9.20 12.41
N ARG A 54 -4.21 8.48 13.51
CA ARG A 54 -3.57 8.72 14.83
C ARG A 54 -3.64 10.19 15.29
N GLY A 55 -4.76 10.85 15.03
CA GLY A 55 -4.97 12.27 15.37
C GLY A 55 -4.33 13.26 14.40
N VAL A 56 -3.77 12.80 13.28
CA VAL A 56 -3.28 13.64 12.19
C VAL A 56 -4.27 13.55 11.02
N ASP A 57 -4.73 14.70 10.55
CA ASP A 57 -5.59 14.79 9.37
C ASP A 57 -4.78 14.57 8.08
N VAL A 58 -5.13 13.53 7.33
CA VAL A 58 -4.56 13.22 6.01
C VAL A 58 -5.58 13.55 4.93
N ALA A 59 -5.32 14.59 4.14
CA ALA A 59 -6.10 14.92 2.95
C ALA A 59 -5.74 13.97 1.80
N VAL A 60 -6.75 13.36 1.18
CA VAL A 60 -6.61 12.48 0.01
C VAL A 60 -7.21 13.16 -1.21
N THR A 61 -6.43 13.30 -2.28
CA THR A 61 -6.90 13.87 -3.55
C THR A 61 -7.43 12.81 -4.49
N ARG A 62 -8.24 13.23 -5.47
CA ARG A 62 -8.77 12.37 -6.52
C ARG A 62 -7.67 11.64 -7.28
N GLY A 63 -6.56 12.33 -7.58
CA GLY A 63 -5.38 11.77 -8.25
C GLY A 63 -4.44 10.98 -7.33
N GLY A 64 -4.90 10.55 -6.15
CA GLY A 64 -4.15 9.67 -5.25
C GLY A 64 -3.04 10.37 -4.49
N GLY A 65 -3.09 11.70 -4.33
CA GLY A 65 -2.17 12.42 -3.45
C GLY A 65 -2.62 12.30 -2.00
N MET A 66 -1.69 12.05 -1.08
CA MET A 66 -1.96 12.00 0.36
C MET A 66 -1.13 13.06 1.08
N PHE A 67 -1.78 13.94 1.84
CA PHE A 67 -1.16 15.15 2.40
C PHE A 67 -1.52 15.39 3.85
N VAL A 68 -0.52 15.76 4.66
CA VAL A 68 -0.70 16.25 6.03
C VAL A 68 -0.39 17.74 6.10
N ARG A 69 -1.06 18.46 7.00
CA ARG A 69 -0.73 19.87 7.30
C ARG A 69 0.51 19.93 8.19
N GLY A 70 1.46 20.82 7.88
CA GLY A 70 2.51 21.17 8.84
C GLY A 70 3.80 21.73 8.22
N PRO A 71 4.51 22.64 8.93
CA PRO A 71 5.84 23.06 8.56
C PRO A 71 6.84 22.02 9.06
N GLN A 72 7.25 21.08 8.21
CA GLN A 72 8.20 20.05 8.64
C GLN A 72 9.44 20.11 7.78
N LYS A 73 10.58 20.43 8.38
CA LYS A 73 11.88 20.61 7.69
C LYS A 73 12.92 19.59 8.12
N ALA A 74 12.70 18.87 9.23
CA ALA A 74 13.67 17.89 9.71
C ALA A 74 13.37 16.49 9.16
N ASP A 75 14.41 15.71 8.83
CA ASP A 75 14.27 14.35 8.29
C ASP A 75 13.46 13.42 9.20
N THR A 76 13.62 13.56 10.52
CA THR A 76 12.85 12.80 11.52
C THR A 76 11.34 13.07 11.45
N GLU A 77 10.94 14.24 10.98
CA GLU A 77 9.53 14.59 10.77
C GLU A 77 9.02 13.95 9.48
N LEU A 78 9.85 13.85 8.43
CA LEU A 78 9.48 13.20 7.17
C LEU A 78 9.22 11.70 7.34
N GLU A 79 10.03 11.02 8.15
CA GLU A 79 9.80 9.61 8.50
C GLU A 79 8.50 9.42 9.29
N ALA A 80 8.15 10.37 10.17
CA ALA A 80 6.88 10.34 10.87
C ALA A 80 5.69 10.54 9.91
N VAL A 81 5.82 11.40 8.91
CA VAL A 81 4.80 11.53 7.85
C VAL A 81 4.70 10.25 7.04
N ALA A 82 5.83 9.68 6.61
CA ALA A 82 5.85 8.42 5.87
C ALA A 82 5.16 7.29 6.65
N GLU A 83 5.38 7.20 7.96
CA GLU A 83 4.67 6.25 8.84
C GLU A 83 3.15 6.47 8.81
N ILE A 84 2.68 7.72 8.95
CA ILE A 84 1.26 8.06 8.87
C ILE A 84 0.66 7.67 7.50
N LEU A 85 1.37 7.96 6.41
CA LEU A 85 0.91 7.62 5.06
C LEU A 85 0.88 6.10 4.84
N ASN A 86 1.84 5.34 5.36
CA ASN A 86 1.86 3.89 5.27
C ASN A 86 0.73 3.22 6.07
N LEU A 87 0.29 3.82 7.18
CA LEU A 87 -0.91 3.34 7.89
C LEU A 87 -2.15 3.45 6.99
N LEU A 88 -2.31 4.59 6.30
CA LEU A 88 -3.42 4.79 5.38
C LEU A 88 -3.35 3.84 4.17
N LEU A 89 -2.16 3.66 3.58
CA LEU A 89 -1.95 2.70 2.48
C LEU A 89 -2.25 1.26 2.91
N CYS A 90 -1.87 0.88 4.13
CA CYS A 90 -2.15 -0.44 4.67
C CYS A 90 -3.66 -0.64 4.81
N GLU A 91 -4.38 0.36 5.33
CA GLU A 91 -5.85 0.29 5.42
C GLU A 91 -6.49 0.14 4.04
N PHE A 92 -6.03 0.89 3.04
CA PHE A 92 -6.49 0.76 1.66
C PHE A 92 -6.27 -0.66 1.08
N ALA A 93 -5.13 -1.28 1.39
CA ALA A 93 -4.85 -2.65 0.95
C ALA A 93 -5.87 -3.64 1.52
N PHE A 94 -6.21 -3.51 2.80
CA PHE A 94 -7.20 -4.36 3.47
C PHE A 94 -8.65 -4.07 3.05
N MET A 95 -8.97 -2.81 2.75
CA MET A 95 -10.35 -2.42 2.44
C MET A 95 -10.72 -2.64 0.98
N SER A 96 -9.81 -2.46 0.03
CA SER A 96 -10.16 -2.49 -1.40
C SER A 96 -9.14 -3.22 -2.27
N GLY A 97 -8.18 -3.93 -1.67
CA GLY A 97 -7.09 -4.55 -2.42
C GLY A 97 -6.18 -3.56 -3.14
N LEU A 98 -6.20 -2.28 -2.72
CA LEU A 98 -5.36 -1.26 -3.34
C LEU A 98 -3.91 -1.56 -2.97
N TYR A 99 -3.12 -1.93 -3.97
CA TYR A 99 -1.68 -2.11 -3.82
C TYR A 99 -0.95 -0.80 -4.14
N SER A 100 0.02 -0.47 -3.30
CA SER A 100 0.93 0.65 -3.53
C SER A 100 2.31 0.34 -2.98
N GLN A 101 3.37 0.91 -3.58
CA GLN A 101 4.68 0.90 -2.96
C GLN A 101 4.61 1.64 -1.60
N PRO A 102 5.28 1.17 -0.54
CA PRO A 102 5.35 1.92 0.71
C PRO A 102 6.00 3.29 0.51
N VAL A 103 5.68 4.24 1.38
CA VAL A 103 6.26 5.59 1.41
C VAL A 103 7.46 5.61 2.36
N SER A 104 8.57 6.20 1.94
CA SER A 104 9.73 6.52 2.78
C SER A 104 9.81 8.02 3.05
N GLY A 105 10.65 8.46 4.01
CA GLY A 105 10.87 9.90 4.22
C GLY A 105 11.35 10.64 2.97
N HIS A 106 12.06 9.95 2.05
CA HIS A 106 12.50 10.51 0.77
C HIS A 106 11.36 10.76 -0.23
N ASP A 107 10.26 10.02 -0.11
CA ASP A 107 9.08 10.20 -0.96
C ASP A 107 8.21 11.38 -0.50
N VAL A 108 8.39 11.86 0.73
CA VAL A 108 7.59 12.94 1.33
C VAL A 108 8.11 14.31 0.88
N GLN A 109 7.30 15.03 0.13
CA GLN A 109 7.70 16.31 -0.49
C GLN A 109 6.85 17.49 -0.05
N ALA A 110 7.27 18.69 -0.42
CA ALA A 110 6.56 19.92 -0.09
C ALA A 110 5.34 20.10 -0.99
N GLY A 111 4.16 20.14 -0.36
CA GLY A 111 2.89 20.40 -1.02
C GLY A 111 2.30 21.76 -0.64
N LYS A 112 1.28 22.15 -1.40
CA LYS A 112 0.47 23.34 -1.12
C LYS A 112 -1.00 22.96 -1.22
N LEU A 113 -1.81 23.53 -0.33
CA LEU A 113 -3.27 23.52 -0.44
C LEU A 113 -3.75 24.91 -0.83
N ILE A 114 -4.51 24.99 -1.93
CA ILE A 114 -5.15 26.21 -2.44
C ILE A 114 -6.62 25.91 -2.68
N GLY A 115 -7.50 26.51 -1.88
CA GLY A 115 -8.91 26.15 -1.88
C GLY A 115 -9.09 24.68 -1.47
N LEU A 116 -9.74 23.90 -2.33
CA LEU A 116 -9.95 22.46 -2.16
C LEU A 116 -8.94 21.60 -2.93
N HIS A 117 -7.85 22.17 -3.42
CA HIS A 117 -6.90 21.47 -4.27
C HIS A 117 -5.53 21.38 -3.63
N ALA A 118 -4.95 20.18 -3.60
CA ALA A 118 -3.64 19.91 -3.03
C ALA A 118 -2.70 19.29 -4.08
N ALA A 119 -1.46 19.76 -4.13
CA ALA A 119 -0.43 19.11 -4.93
C ALA A 119 0.99 19.40 -4.42
N ILE A 120 1.92 18.54 -4.85
CA ILE A 120 3.36 18.69 -4.64
C ILE A 120 3.91 19.65 -5.69
N PHE A 121 4.51 20.76 -5.25
CA PHE A 121 5.06 21.81 -6.13
C PHE A 121 6.54 22.11 -5.90
N GLY A 122 7.17 21.37 -4.99
CA GLY A 122 8.60 21.45 -4.75
C GLY A 122 9.10 20.13 -4.18
N GLY A 123 10.15 19.60 -4.78
CA GLY A 123 10.81 18.40 -4.29
C GLY A 123 12.11 18.12 -5.02
N GLY A 124 13.04 17.49 -4.31
CA GLY A 124 14.27 16.95 -4.86
C GLY A 124 14.29 15.44 -4.66
N GLY A 125 14.87 14.70 -5.61
CA GLY A 125 15.00 13.25 -5.53
C GLY A 125 14.77 12.56 -6.87
N ASP A 126 15.14 11.29 -6.92
CA ASP A 126 15.16 10.48 -8.16
C ASP A 126 13.76 9.96 -8.56
N PHE A 127 12.78 10.07 -7.66
CA PHE A 127 11.43 9.51 -7.85
C PHE A 127 10.42 10.58 -8.29
N ALA A 128 10.62 11.14 -9.49
CA ALA A 128 9.69 12.09 -10.08
C ALA A 128 8.24 11.57 -10.08
N GLU A 129 8.06 10.27 -10.34
CA GLU A 129 6.77 9.60 -10.49
C GLU A 129 5.85 9.70 -9.26
N ARG A 130 6.40 9.82 -8.04
CA ARG A 130 5.62 9.93 -6.79
C ARG A 130 5.59 11.33 -6.20
N THR A 131 6.27 12.27 -6.85
CA THR A 131 6.58 13.58 -6.28
C THR A 131 6.06 14.70 -7.17
N TRP A 132 6.91 15.38 -7.93
CA TRP A 132 6.54 16.48 -8.81
C TRP A 132 6.03 16.00 -10.17
N GLY A 133 6.27 14.73 -10.54
CA GLY A 133 5.84 14.12 -11.80
C GLY A 133 4.35 14.27 -12.03
N PRO A 134 3.47 13.96 -11.07
CA PRO A 134 2.05 14.26 -11.16
C PRO A 134 1.72 15.70 -11.54
N ALA A 135 2.32 16.68 -10.85
CA ALA A 135 2.09 18.09 -11.16
C ALA A 135 2.63 18.48 -12.55
N ALA A 136 3.78 17.96 -12.96
CA ALA A 136 4.35 18.19 -14.29
C ALA A 136 3.51 17.55 -15.41
N LEU A 137 3.00 16.33 -15.19
CA LEU A 137 2.10 15.66 -16.12
C LEU A 137 0.81 16.46 -16.29
N LEU A 138 0.25 16.96 -15.19
CA LEU A 138 -0.96 17.80 -15.22
C LEU A 138 -0.70 19.19 -15.84
N ALA A 139 0.51 19.74 -15.68
CA ALA A 139 0.91 21.02 -16.25
C ALA A 139 1.33 20.94 -17.73
N SER A 140 1.58 19.73 -18.25
CA SER A 140 1.88 19.54 -19.67
C SER A 140 0.63 19.84 -20.51
N ASP A 141 0.71 20.88 -21.33
CA ASP A 141 -0.37 21.24 -22.26
C ASP A 141 -0.59 20.04 -23.20
N PRO A 142 -1.82 19.50 -23.33
CA PRO A 142 -2.13 18.46 -24.30
C PRO A 142 -1.63 18.79 -25.72
N GLY A 143 -1.59 20.07 -26.09
CA GLY A 143 -1.09 20.56 -27.38
C GLY A 143 0.45 20.55 -27.52
N SER A 144 1.19 20.64 -26.41
CA SER A 144 2.66 20.66 -26.42
C SER A 144 3.31 19.31 -26.77
N ALA A 145 2.55 18.21 -26.66
CA ALA A 145 2.93 16.89 -27.15
C ALA A 145 2.73 16.74 -28.68
N GLY A 146 2.43 17.82 -29.41
CA GLY A 146 2.24 17.81 -30.86
C GLY A 146 0.89 17.24 -31.33
N MET A 147 -0.10 17.11 -30.43
CA MET A 147 -1.38 16.49 -30.72
C MET A 147 -2.54 17.50 -30.70
N ARG A 148 -3.55 17.28 -31.54
CA ARG A 148 -4.70 18.19 -31.70
C ARG A 148 -5.66 18.10 -30.51
N PRO A 149 -6.23 19.22 -30.04
CA PRO A 149 -7.30 19.21 -29.04
C PRO A 149 -8.48 18.34 -29.51
N GLY A 150 -8.87 17.34 -28.72
CA GLY A 150 -10.03 16.47 -28.99
C GLY A 150 -9.71 15.10 -29.63
N GLU A 151 -8.47 14.82 -30.04
CA GLU A 151 -8.08 13.54 -30.65
C GLU A 151 -7.30 12.61 -29.69
N ASN A 152 -7.07 13.03 -28.45
CA ASN A 152 -6.05 12.41 -27.60
C ASN A 152 -6.62 11.46 -26.54
N LEU A 153 -6.88 10.20 -26.92
CA LEU A 153 -7.00 9.06 -25.99
C LEU A 153 -5.66 8.74 -25.27
N TYR A 154 -4.56 9.39 -25.67
CA TYR A 154 -3.21 9.15 -25.20
C TYR A 154 -2.67 10.22 -24.23
N TRP A 155 -3.54 11.05 -23.63
CA TRP A 155 -3.06 12.04 -22.65
C TRP A 155 -2.38 11.31 -21.47
N PRO A 156 -1.16 11.71 -21.05
CA PRO A 156 -0.31 10.89 -20.16
C PRO A 156 -1.02 10.43 -18.87
N PRO A 157 -1.84 11.27 -18.20
CA PRO A 157 -2.58 10.84 -17.01
C PRO A 157 -3.54 9.66 -17.22
N PHE A 158 -4.11 9.44 -18.42
CA PHE A 158 -4.93 8.26 -18.68
C PHE A 158 -4.11 6.96 -18.71
N PHE A 159 -2.79 7.03 -18.97
CA PHE A 159 -1.95 5.83 -18.91
C PHE A 159 -1.44 5.53 -17.51
N TYR A 160 -1.10 6.58 -16.76
CA TYR A 160 -0.39 6.40 -15.51
C TYR A 160 -1.32 6.26 -14.29
N TRP A 161 -2.56 6.79 -14.35
CA TRP A 161 -3.51 6.70 -13.23
C TRP A 161 -4.54 5.61 -13.45
N ASN A 162 -4.41 4.50 -12.74
CA ASN A 162 -5.44 3.47 -12.72
C ASN A 162 -6.66 4.00 -11.97
N THR A 163 -7.85 3.82 -12.54
CA THR A 163 -9.11 4.15 -11.86
C THR A 163 -9.28 3.26 -10.63
N HIS A 164 -9.92 3.81 -9.61
CA HIS A 164 -10.25 3.12 -8.37
C HIS A 164 -11.59 3.63 -7.89
N ASP A 165 -12.42 2.74 -7.32
CA ASP A 165 -13.75 3.09 -6.84
C ASP A 165 -13.64 4.21 -5.77
N PRO A 166 -14.26 5.38 -5.97
CA PRO A 166 -14.22 6.47 -5.00
C PRO A 166 -14.95 6.13 -3.69
N SER A 167 -15.88 5.16 -3.69
CA SER A 167 -16.64 4.76 -2.50
C SER A 167 -15.73 4.23 -1.37
N VAL A 168 -14.52 3.75 -1.70
CA VAL A 168 -13.53 3.35 -0.69
C VAL A 168 -13.17 4.50 0.26
N LEU A 169 -13.14 5.74 -0.24
CA LEU A 169 -12.84 6.93 0.57
C LEU A 169 -13.98 7.29 1.51
N GLU A 170 -15.22 6.94 1.14
CA GLU A 170 -16.40 7.15 1.97
C GLU A 170 -16.50 6.11 3.09
N GLN A 171 -16.08 4.88 2.80
CA GLN A 171 -16.03 3.77 3.76
C GLN A 171 -14.89 3.90 4.78
N LEU A 172 -13.89 4.75 4.51
CA LEU A 172 -12.76 4.98 5.41
C LEU A 172 -13.19 5.75 6.67
N ASP A 173 -13.28 5.01 7.77
CA ASP A 173 -13.48 5.54 9.13
C ASP A 173 -12.17 5.43 9.95
N GLY A 174 -11.13 6.12 9.47
CA GLY A 174 -9.78 6.06 10.04
C GLY A 174 -8.96 4.89 9.53
N VAL A 175 -8.12 4.30 10.41
CA VAL A 175 -7.17 3.22 10.07
C VAL A 175 -7.09 2.11 11.14
N PRO A 176 -8.22 1.49 11.55
CA PRO A 176 -8.25 0.54 12.66
C PRO A 176 -7.37 -0.69 12.42
N VAL A 177 -7.38 -1.28 11.21
CA VAL A 177 -6.60 -2.48 10.90
C VAL A 177 -5.11 -2.18 10.93
N ALA A 178 -4.68 -1.13 10.23
CA ALA A 178 -3.28 -0.72 10.21
C ALA A 178 -2.77 -0.32 11.60
N THR A 179 -3.63 0.31 12.42
CA THR A 179 -3.29 0.67 13.80
C THR A 179 -3.10 -0.56 14.67
N ALA A 180 -3.94 -1.60 14.52
CA ALA A 180 -3.80 -2.86 15.24
C ALA A 180 -2.51 -3.58 14.85
N LEU A 181 -2.19 -3.67 13.55
CA LEU A 181 -0.92 -4.23 13.06
C LEU A 181 0.29 -3.48 13.62
N ALA A 182 0.23 -2.15 13.66
CA ALA A 182 1.32 -1.33 14.18
C ALA A 182 1.56 -1.49 15.69
N LYS A 183 0.59 -2.03 16.44
CA LYS A 183 0.79 -2.41 17.85
C LYS A 183 1.59 -3.70 17.99
N LEU A 184 1.48 -4.62 17.03
CA LEU A 184 2.28 -5.84 17.00
C LEU A 184 3.72 -5.54 16.60
N SER A 185 3.89 -4.74 15.54
CA SER A 185 5.20 -4.23 15.12
C SER A 185 5.04 -2.96 14.30
N LYS A 186 5.83 -1.94 14.63
CA LYS A 186 5.78 -0.62 14.00
C LYS A 186 5.92 -0.68 12.46
N THR A 187 6.67 -1.64 11.94
CA THR A 187 6.98 -1.77 10.51
C THR A 187 5.98 -2.61 9.73
N LEU A 188 5.09 -3.37 10.39
CA LEU A 188 4.15 -4.26 9.73
C LEU A 188 3.28 -3.57 8.66
N PRO A 189 2.70 -2.38 8.90
CA PRO A 189 1.89 -1.71 7.88
C PRO A 189 2.63 -1.48 6.57
N ALA A 190 3.87 -0.95 6.64
CA ALA A 190 4.68 -0.70 5.45
C ALA A 190 5.12 -2.01 4.76
N LEU A 191 5.43 -3.07 5.53
CA LEU A 191 5.79 -4.38 4.98
C LEU A 191 4.61 -5.05 4.26
N ILE A 192 3.39 -4.94 4.79
CA ILE A 192 2.19 -5.49 4.15
C ILE A 192 1.89 -4.73 2.85
N VAL A 193 1.99 -3.40 2.87
CA VAL A 193 1.86 -2.55 1.67
C VAL A 193 2.88 -2.97 0.61
N ALA A 194 4.14 -3.20 1.01
CA ALA A 194 5.18 -3.70 0.10
C ALA A 194 4.88 -5.11 -0.43
N ALA A 195 4.45 -6.05 0.41
CA ALA A 195 4.12 -7.42 0.00
C ALA A 195 2.99 -7.42 -1.04
N ALA A 196 1.91 -6.67 -0.78
CA ALA A 196 0.79 -6.47 -1.68
C ALA A 196 1.24 -5.88 -3.04
N TYR A 197 2.09 -4.85 -3.01
CA TYR A 197 2.64 -4.23 -4.22
C TYR A 197 3.49 -5.18 -5.05
N HIS A 198 4.39 -5.92 -4.42
CA HIS A 198 5.26 -6.86 -5.13
C HIS A 198 4.49 -8.03 -5.71
N ALA A 199 3.49 -8.55 -4.98
CA ALA A 199 2.62 -9.62 -5.46
C ALA A 199 1.83 -9.17 -6.70
N ALA A 200 1.18 -8.00 -6.63
CA ALA A 200 0.40 -7.45 -7.75
C ALA A 200 1.25 -7.19 -9.01
N ARG A 201 2.56 -6.94 -8.83
CA ARG A 201 3.50 -6.68 -9.94
C ARG A 201 4.31 -7.88 -10.39
N HIS A 202 4.07 -9.08 -9.83
CA HIS A 202 4.84 -10.30 -10.13
C HIS A 202 6.34 -10.18 -9.83
N ASN A 203 6.71 -9.34 -8.85
CA ASN A 203 8.08 -9.25 -8.37
C ASN A 203 8.36 -10.43 -7.43
N LEU A 204 8.71 -11.59 -8.00
CA LEU A 204 8.71 -12.87 -7.28
C LEU A 204 9.65 -12.88 -6.07
N ALA A 205 10.88 -12.38 -6.23
CA ALA A 205 11.89 -12.38 -5.17
C ALA A 205 11.48 -11.50 -3.99
N GLU A 206 11.02 -10.30 -4.29
CA GLU A 206 10.55 -9.32 -3.33
C GLU A 206 9.27 -9.78 -2.65
N THR A 207 8.37 -10.46 -3.38
CA THR A 207 7.16 -11.05 -2.80
C THR A 207 7.52 -12.14 -1.79
N ILE A 208 8.38 -13.10 -2.15
CA ILE A 208 8.83 -14.16 -1.24
C ILE A 208 9.46 -13.55 0.01
N THR A 209 10.38 -12.60 -0.18
CA THR A 209 11.12 -11.97 0.93
C THR A 209 10.20 -11.18 1.85
N THR A 210 9.36 -10.31 1.28
CA THR A 210 8.51 -9.40 2.06
C THR A 210 7.39 -10.14 2.77
N CYS A 211 6.75 -11.12 2.10
CA CYS A 211 5.74 -11.98 2.74
C CYS A 211 6.35 -12.76 3.92
N TRP A 212 7.58 -13.27 3.77
CA TRP A 212 8.27 -13.93 4.87
C TRP A 212 8.59 -12.98 6.02
N PHE A 213 9.04 -11.76 5.75
CA PHE A 213 9.26 -10.76 6.81
C PHE A 213 7.99 -10.44 7.59
N VAL A 214 6.85 -10.27 6.90
CA VAL A 214 5.55 -10.11 7.57
C VAL A 214 5.24 -11.34 8.42
N THR A 215 5.33 -12.54 7.84
CA THR A 215 5.08 -13.81 8.54
C THR A 215 5.95 -13.95 9.80
N GLU A 216 7.23 -13.60 9.72
CA GLU A 216 8.17 -13.69 10.84
C GLU A 216 7.82 -12.71 11.97
N GLN A 217 7.37 -11.49 11.64
CA GLN A 217 6.89 -10.52 12.63
C GLN A 217 5.60 -10.99 13.33
N LEU A 218 4.67 -11.59 12.58
CA LEU A 218 3.42 -12.14 13.14
C LEU A 218 3.69 -13.37 14.01
N LEU A 219 4.56 -14.28 13.56
CA LEU A 219 5.03 -15.43 14.34
C LEU A 219 5.72 -14.97 15.63
N PHE A 220 6.54 -13.92 15.56
CA PHE A 220 7.18 -13.33 16.72
C PHE A 220 6.15 -12.78 17.72
N SER A 221 5.05 -12.16 17.24
CA SER A 221 3.96 -11.72 18.11
C SER A 221 3.32 -12.89 18.85
N LEU A 222 2.94 -13.96 18.13
CA LEU A 222 2.40 -15.19 18.74
C LEU A 222 3.36 -15.79 19.77
N TRP A 223 4.67 -15.74 19.48
CA TRP A 223 5.70 -16.19 20.40
C TRP A 223 5.80 -15.32 21.66
N GLN A 224 5.67 -14.00 21.54
CA GLN A 224 5.64 -13.10 22.70
C GLN A 224 4.42 -13.35 23.58
N ASP A 225 3.25 -13.60 22.97
CA ASP A 225 2.03 -13.92 23.72
C ASP A 225 2.19 -15.23 24.50
N TYR A 226 2.75 -16.26 23.86
CA TYR A 226 3.10 -17.52 24.51
C TYR A 226 4.08 -17.31 25.68
N ILE A 227 5.16 -16.54 25.48
CA ILE A 227 6.13 -16.25 26.54
C ILE A 227 5.47 -15.47 27.68
N ALA A 228 4.59 -14.51 27.39
CA ALA A 228 3.93 -13.69 28.39
C ALA A 228 3.06 -14.52 29.34
N ALA A 229 2.47 -15.61 28.85
CA ALA A 229 1.68 -16.55 29.65
C ALA A 229 2.51 -17.45 30.59
N ILE A 230 3.84 -17.48 30.47
CA ILE A 230 4.70 -18.32 31.32
C ILE A 230 5.00 -17.62 32.65
N GLU A 231 4.63 -18.27 33.76
CA GLU A 231 4.84 -17.72 35.12
C GLU A 231 6.34 -17.56 35.47
N SER A 232 7.16 -18.56 35.14
CA SER A 232 8.60 -18.56 35.49
C SER A 232 9.38 -17.48 34.73
N GLY A 233 9.89 -16.48 35.47
CA GLY A 233 10.73 -15.42 34.92
C GLY A 233 12.02 -15.93 34.28
N GLU A 234 12.69 -16.92 34.88
CA GLU A 234 13.89 -17.54 34.32
C GLU A 234 13.59 -18.25 32.99
N ARG A 235 12.48 -19.02 32.94
CA ARG A 235 12.05 -19.68 31.70
C ARG A 235 11.75 -18.64 30.62
N ARG A 236 11.01 -17.57 30.94
CA ARG A 236 10.76 -16.47 30.00
C ARG A 236 12.05 -15.86 29.47
N SER A 237 13.04 -15.63 30.33
CA SER A 237 14.33 -15.07 29.91
C SER A 237 15.06 -15.97 28.91
N ARG A 238 15.04 -17.29 29.12
CA ARG A 238 15.66 -18.25 28.18
C ARG A 238 14.95 -18.29 26.82
N LEU A 239 13.62 -18.25 26.82
CA LEU A 239 12.81 -18.30 25.60
C LEU A 239 12.93 -17.05 24.72
N LYS A 240 13.46 -15.95 25.25
CA LYS A 240 13.77 -14.73 24.50
C LYS A 240 15.06 -14.80 23.67
N ASP A 241 15.87 -15.86 23.83
CA ASP A 241 17.08 -16.03 23.02
C ASP A 241 16.74 -16.45 21.58
N TYR A 242 16.73 -15.47 20.69
CA TYR A 242 16.45 -15.63 19.26
C TYR A 242 17.48 -16.50 18.51
N ARG A 243 18.67 -16.73 19.07
CA ARG A 243 19.68 -17.62 18.45
C ARG A 243 19.31 -19.08 18.61
N THR A 244 18.66 -19.40 19.72
CA THR A 244 18.22 -20.76 20.07
C THR A 244 16.81 -21.00 19.51
N TYR A 245 15.90 -20.05 19.72
CA TYR A 245 14.50 -20.16 19.28
C TYR A 245 14.32 -19.56 17.89
N THR A 246 14.89 -20.25 16.89
CA THR A 246 14.67 -19.94 15.47
C THR A 246 13.19 -20.08 15.09
N ALA A 247 12.77 -19.48 13.97
CA ALA A 247 11.39 -19.60 13.48
C ALA A 247 10.90 -21.06 13.40
N ALA A 248 11.75 -22.01 12.99
CA ALA A 248 11.39 -23.43 12.96
C ALA A 248 11.04 -23.97 14.36
N VAL A 249 11.85 -23.63 15.38
CA VAL A 249 11.61 -24.06 16.76
C VAL A 249 10.38 -23.38 17.34
N GLN A 250 10.16 -22.10 17.02
CA GLN A 250 8.97 -21.36 17.44
C GLN A 250 7.69 -22.00 16.88
N ILE A 251 7.67 -22.35 15.59
CA ILE A 251 6.49 -22.99 14.96
C ILE A 251 6.16 -24.32 15.66
N GLU A 252 7.14 -25.22 15.78
CA GLU A 252 6.96 -26.53 16.45
C GLU A 252 6.50 -26.38 17.91
N THR A 253 7.08 -25.40 18.64
CA THR A 253 6.70 -25.16 20.04
C THR A 253 5.28 -24.63 20.13
N LEU A 254 4.91 -23.65 19.30
CA LEU A 254 3.56 -23.06 19.28
C LEU A 254 2.51 -24.09 18.85
N GLN A 255 2.86 -25.00 17.93
CA GLN A 255 2.00 -26.11 17.54
C GLN A 255 1.80 -27.09 18.70
N ALA A 256 2.88 -27.51 19.37
CA ALA A 256 2.81 -28.46 20.48
C ALA A 256 1.97 -27.98 21.66
N VAL A 257 1.85 -26.66 21.85
CA VAL A 257 1.02 -26.05 22.91
C VAL A 257 -0.34 -25.56 22.42
N GLY A 258 -0.69 -25.79 21.15
CA GLY A 258 -1.99 -25.46 20.58
C GLY A 258 -2.22 -23.97 20.26
N HIS A 259 -1.17 -23.15 20.24
CA HIS A 259 -1.28 -21.76 19.76
C HIS A 259 -1.36 -21.68 18.23
N VAL A 260 -0.82 -22.67 17.54
CA VAL A 260 -0.86 -22.85 16.08
C VAL A 260 -1.44 -24.24 15.82
N ASP A 261 -2.40 -24.37 14.90
CA ASP A 261 -2.92 -25.68 14.50
C ASP A 261 -2.03 -26.35 13.45
N ASP A 262 -2.33 -27.61 13.11
CA ASP A 262 -1.53 -28.40 12.17
C ASP A 262 -1.50 -27.79 10.76
N GLU A 263 -2.60 -27.17 10.33
CA GLU A 263 -2.72 -26.56 9.00
C GLU A 263 -1.82 -25.32 8.89
N LEU A 264 -1.93 -24.40 9.84
CA LEU A 264 -1.10 -23.21 9.89
C LEU A 264 0.37 -23.57 10.11
N ALA A 265 0.69 -24.56 10.95
CA ALA A 265 2.06 -25.03 11.12
C ALA A 265 2.63 -25.53 9.78
N ALA A 266 1.87 -26.34 9.02
CA ALA A 266 2.30 -26.82 7.72
C ALA A 266 2.59 -25.66 6.74
N GLN A 267 1.72 -24.66 6.70
CA GLN A 267 1.92 -23.46 5.87
C GLN A 267 3.15 -22.66 6.29
N LEU A 268 3.36 -22.42 7.59
CA LEU A 268 4.54 -21.74 8.12
C LEU A 268 5.84 -22.48 7.78
N HIS A 269 5.84 -23.82 7.84
CA HIS A 269 6.98 -24.64 7.40
C HIS A 269 7.23 -24.54 5.90
N ALA A 270 6.17 -24.54 5.08
CA ALA A 270 6.26 -24.38 3.64
C ALA A 270 6.82 -23.01 3.26
N GLY A 271 6.29 -21.91 3.81
CA GLY A 271 6.80 -20.55 3.57
C GLY A 271 8.26 -20.39 4.00
N ARG A 272 8.64 -20.94 5.17
CA ARG A 272 10.04 -20.94 5.63
C ARG A 272 10.96 -21.67 4.65
N LYS A 273 10.52 -22.84 4.17
CA LYS A 273 11.29 -23.63 3.19
C LYS A 273 11.48 -22.84 1.91
N VAL A 274 10.43 -22.20 1.38
CA VAL A 274 10.52 -21.34 0.19
C VAL A 274 11.56 -20.24 0.37
N ARG A 275 11.50 -19.49 1.48
CA ARG A 275 12.48 -18.43 1.76
C ARG A 275 13.91 -18.97 1.85
N ASN A 276 14.11 -20.12 2.48
CA ASN A 276 15.44 -20.75 2.56
C ASN A 276 15.92 -21.26 1.20
N ASP A 277 15.05 -21.84 0.39
CA ASP A 277 15.39 -22.28 -0.96
C ASP A 277 15.75 -21.07 -1.86
N MET A 278 15.04 -19.95 -1.74
CA MET A 278 15.40 -18.69 -2.42
C MET A 278 16.79 -18.20 -1.96
N ALA A 279 17.04 -18.14 -0.65
CA ALA A 279 18.29 -17.63 -0.09
C ALA A 279 19.53 -18.51 -0.42
N HIS A 280 19.35 -19.83 -0.50
CA HIS A 280 20.46 -20.78 -0.68
C HIS A 280 20.61 -21.32 -2.10
N LYS A 281 19.52 -21.34 -2.88
CA LYS A 281 19.49 -21.95 -4.22
C LYS A 281 19.04 -20.97 -5.30
N THR A 282 18.74 -19.71 -4.95
CA THR A 282 18.17 -18.70 -5.86
C THR A 282 16.89 -19.19 -6.57
N ALA A 283 16.15 -20.10 -5.92
CA ALA A 283 14.93 -20.65 -6.48
C ALA A 283 13.78 -19.64 -6.35
N MET A 284 13.31 -19.14 -7.48
CA MET A 284 12.21 -18.18 -7.56
C MET A 284 11.23 -18.66 -8.63
N SER A 285 10.00 -18.96 -8.22
CA SER A 285 8.91 -19.34 -9.12
C SER A 285 7.62 -18.67 -8.67
N LEU A 286 6.64 -18.63 -9.56
CA LEU A 286 5.30 -18.14 -9.21
C LEU A 286 4.70 -18.98 -8.06
N ASP A 287 4.85 -20.31 -8.09
CA ASP A 287 4.38 -21.20 -7.02
C ASP A 287 5.02 -20.89 -5.66
N ALA A 288 6.33 -20.62 -5.65
CA ALA A 288 7.06 -20.25 -4.44
C ALA A 288 6.54 -18.92 -3.87
N ALA A 289 6.33 -17.92 -4.75
CA ALA A 289 5.84 -16.63 -4.34
C ALA A 289 4.37 -16.70 -3.86
N SER A 290 3.52 -17.47 -4.54
CA SER A 290 2.15 -17.79 -4.13
C SER A 290 2.11 -18.50 -2.78
N GLN A 291 2.96 -19.51 -2.56
CA GLN A 291 3.07 -20.18 -1.26
C GLN A 291 3.47 -19.22 -0.15
N SER A 292 4.38 -18.28 -0.43
CA SER A 292 4.81 -17.27 0.56
C SER A 292 3.67 -16.31 0.90
N LEU A 293 2.90 -15.88 -0.10
CA LEU A 293 1.73 -15.02 0.08
C LEU A 293 0.64 -15.72 0.89
N GLN A 294 0.30 -16.97 0.56
CA GLN A 294 -0.67 -17.77 1.31
C GLN A 294 -0.23 -17.99 2.77
N THR A 295 1.06 -18.21 2.99
CA THR A 295 1.61 -18.33 4.36
C THR A 295 1.41 -17.03 5.15
N MET A 296 1.66 -15.87 4.52
CA MET A 296 1.42 -14.56 5.14
C MET A 296 -0.07 -14.36 5.47
N TYR A 297 -0.97 -14.70 4.55
CA TYR A 297 -2.41 -14.57 4.76
C TYR A 297 -2.92 -15.46 5.89
N ALA A 298 -2.45 -16.70 5.97
CA ALA A 298 -2.82 -17.58 7.06
C ALA A 298 -2.32 -17.08 8.43
N ALA A 299 -1.11 -16.52 8.47
CA ALA A 299 -0.59 -15.90 9.69
C ALA A 299 -1.38 -14.65 10.10
N LEU A 300 -1.85 -13.84 9.14
CA LEU A 300 -2.74 -12.70 9.39
C LEU A 300 -4.12 -13.15 9.89
N ALA A 301 -4.73 -14.13 9.21
CA ALA A 301 -6.03 -14.69 9.58
C ALA A 301 -6.00 -15.33 10.98
N ARG A 302 -4.89 -15.96 11.36
CA ARG A 302 -4.70 -16.50 12.72
C ARG A 302 -4.79 -15.42 13.81
N LEU A 303 -4.46 -14.18 13.47
CA LEU A 303 -4.51 -13.02 14.35
C LEU A 303 -5.77 -12.16 14.09
N ASP A 304 -6.79 -12.75 13.46
CA ASP A 304 -8.10 -12.15 13.19
C ASP A 304 -8.04 -10.90 12.29
N PHE A 305 -7.01 -10.78 11.44
CA PHE A 305 -6.97 -9.75 10.41
C PHE A 305 -7.72 -10.22 9.15
N PRO A 306 -8.58 -9.39 8.55
CA PRO A 306 -9.32 -9.76 7.33
C PRO A 306 -8.34 -9.88 6.16
N VAL A 307 -8.37 -10.95 5.37
CA VAL A 307 -7.39 -11.14 4.27
C VAL A 307 -8.05 -11.24 2.90
N GLU A 308 -9.38 -11.25 2.85
CA GLU A 308 -10.19 -11.58 1.68
C GLU A 308 -10.00 -10.58 0.53
N ARG A 309 -9.66 -9.33 0.89
CA ARG A 309 -9.46 -8.25 -0.07
C ARG A 309 -7.99 -7.94 -0.33
N LEU A 310 -7.04 -8.59 0.35
CA LEU A 310 -5.62 -8.36 0.07
C LEU A 310 -5.28 -8.87 -1.34
N PRO A 311 -4.50 -8.11 -2.13
CA PRO A 311 -4.28 -8.44 -3.52
C PRO A 311 -3.42 -9.70 -3.69
N GLY A 312 -3.93 -10.66 -4.44
CA GLY A 312 -3.18 -11.83 -4.88
C GLY A 312 -2.19 -11.54 -6.02
N PHE A 313 -1.65 -12.59 -6.64
CA PHE A 313 -1.06 -12.48 -7.96
C PHE A 313 -2.15 -12.19 -8.99
N SER A 314 -2.38 -10.91 -9.27
CA SER A 314 -3.27 -10.50 -10.34
C SER A 314 -2.54 -10.59 -11.67
N TRP A 315 -2.98 -11.44 -12.60
CA TRP A 315 -2.63 -11.33 -14.02
C TRP A 315 -3.30 -10.10 -14.62
N TYR A 316 -2.99 -8.90 -14.11
CA TYR A 316 -3.31 -7.69 -14.85
C TYR A 316 -2.37 -7.64 -16.04
N GLY A 317 -2.84 -8.22 -17.15
CA GLY A 317 -2.23 -8.05 -18.46
C GLY A 317 -2.01 -6.57 -18.69
N SER A 318 -0.78 -6.21 -19.03
CA SER A 318 -0.34 -4.85 -19.34
C SER A 318 -0.94 -4.33 -20.66
N GLY A 319 -2.25 -4.52 -20.88
CA GLY A 319 -2.93 -4.24 -22.14
C GLY A 319 -4.29 -3.60 -21.93
N PHE A 320 -4.35 -2.28 -22.07
CA PHE A 320 -5.42 -1.50 -22.72
C PHE A 320 -6.90 -1.88 -22.47
N MET A 321 -7.32 -2.34 -21.29
CA MET A 321 -8.74 -2.55 -21.01
C MET A 321 -9.23 -1.86 -19.74
N ASN A 322 -10.39 -1.22 -19.90
CA ASN A 322 -11.19 -0.60 -18.86
C ASN A 322 -11.65 -1.67 -17.85
N TYR A 323 -11.56 -1.32 -16.58
CA TYR A 323 -11.94 -2.16 -15.45
C TYR A 323 -13.32 -1.73 -14.96
N ASP A 324 -14.31 -2.60 -15.10
CA ASP A 324 -15.54 -2.53 -14.29
C ASP A 324 -15.58 -3.60 -13.18
N ASP A 325 -14.70 -4.62 -13.20
CA ASP A 325 -14.78 -5.74 -12.25
C ASP A 325 -13.43 -6.01 -11.55
N ALA A 326 -13.14 -5.27 -10.48
CA ALA A 326 -12.30 -5.81 -9.42
C ALA A 326 -13.18 -6.76 -8.58
N ILE A 327 -12.85 -8.05 -8.65
CA ILE A 327 -13.61 -9.23 -8.22
C ILE A 327 -14.57 -9.74 -9.32
N GLU A 328 -14.04 -10.39 -10.36
CA GLU A 328 -14.85 -11.38 -11.07
C GLU A 328 -15.10 -12.56 -10.09
N PRO A 329 -16.36 -12.86 -9.74
CA PRO A 329 -16.70 -14.08 -9.00
C PRO A 329 -16.37 -15.29 -9.88
N ASP A 330 -15.93 -16.39 -9.26
CA ASP A 330 -15.54 -17.66 -9.88
C ASP A 330 -16.30 -17.96 -11.19
N PHE A 331 -15.59 -17.88 -12.33
CA PHE A 331 -16.07 -18.43 -13.59
C PHE A 331 -15.74 -19.93 -13.63
N PRO A 332 -16.74 -20.82 -13.65
CA PRO A 332 -16.49 -22.24 -13.80
C PRO A 332 -16.24 -22.49 -15.29
N PHE A 333 -14.98 -22.58 -15.70
CA PHE A 333 -14.67 -23.23 -16.97
C PHE A 333 -14.92 -24.73 -16.80
N GLY A 334 -16.15 -25.16 -17.05
CA GLY A 334 -16.44 -26.52 -17.49
C GLY A 334 -15.82 -26.71 -18.87
N LEU A 335 -14.75 -27.51 -18.95
CA LEU A 335 -14.29 -28.03 -20.22
C LEU A 335 -15.39 -28.96 -20.75
N ALA A 336 -16.11 -28.50 -21.77
CA ALA A 336 -16.92 -29.36 -22.60
C ALA A 336 -15.98 -30.15 -23.52
N ASP A 337 -16.16 -31.47 -23.56
CA ASP A 337 -15.47 -32.40 -24.43
C ASP A 337 -15.56 -31.95 -25.90
N TRP A 338 -14.40 -31.71 -26.52
CA TRP A 338 -14.18 -31.69 -27.97
C TRP A 338 -12.87 -32.42 -28.28
#